data_AF-A0AAU7GFW8-F1
#
_entry.id   AF-A0AAU7GFW8-F1
#
_cell.length_a   1.000
_cell.length_b   1.000
_cell.length_c   1.000
_cell.angle_alpha   90.00
_cell.angle_beta   90.00
_cell.angle_gamma   90.00
#
_symmetry.space_group_name_H-M   'P 1'
#
loop_
_entity.id
_entity.type
_entity.pdbx_description
1 polymer ?
#
loop_
_entity_poly.entity_id
_entity_poly.type
_entity_poly.pdbx_seq_one_letter_code
_entity_poly.pdbx_strand_id
1 'polypeptide(L)' 'MADEPLPTDPDDVAEAVESALDSEDVTLLRRLAAAGSSDAEDALVELAAERGDLEELRRLAAAGNADAADELAELEDEEE' A
#
# COMPACT_ATOMS: atom_id res chain seq x y z
N MET A 1 -19.52 7.07 -10.26
CA MET A 1 -19.64 6.56 -8.88
C MET A 1 -19.08 7.67 -8.01
N ALA A 2 -19.82 8.14 -7.00
CA ALA A 2 -19.27 9.15 -6.10
C ALA A 2 -18.09 8.51 -5.35
N ASP A 3 -16.99 9.24 -5.22
CA ASP A 3 -15.84 8.82 -4.41
C ASP A 3 -16.34 8.65 -2.97
N GLU A 4 -16.41 7.41 -2.49
CA GLU A 4 -16.92 7.12 -1.14
C GLU A 4 -15.95 7.73 -0.11
N PRO A 5 -16.44 8.49 0.89
CA PRO A 5 -15.57 9.11 1.88
C PRO A 5 -14.76 8.04 2.62
N LEU A 6 -13.53 8.38 2.97
CA LEU A 6 -12.70 7.48 3.78
C LEU A 6 -13.30 7.32 5.18
N PRO A 7 -13.23 6.11 5.76
CA PRO A 7 -13.55 5.92 7.16
C PRO A 7 -12.64 6.79 8.03
N THR A 8 -13.21 7.35 9.09
CA THR A 8 -12.48 8.22 10.04
C THR A 8 -12.24 7.55 11.38
N ASP A 9 -13.07 6.58 11.75
CA ASP A 9 -12.91 5.80 12.96
C ASP A 9 -11.85 4.71 12.73
N PRO A 10 -10.93 4.50 13.69
CA PRO A 10 -9.80 3.59 13.50
C PRO A 10 -10.24 2.14 13.29
N ASP A 11 -11.32 1.70 13.93
CA ASP A 11 -11.88 0.35 13.73
C ASP A 11 -12.41 0.18 12.29
N ASP A 12 -13.09 1.20 11.74
CA ASP A 12 -13.58 1.19 10.36
C ASP A 12 -12.43 1.29 9.34
N VAL A 13 -11.34 1.98 9.69
CA VAL A 13 -10.11 2.02 8.87
C VAL A 13 -9.49 0.63 8.78
N ALA A 14 -9.38 -0.10 9.90
CA ALA A 14 -8.84 -1.44 9.90
C ALA A 14 -9.68 -2.39 9.03
N GLU A 15 -11.01 -2.37 9.19
CA GLU A 15 -11.92 -3.19 8.36
C GLU A 15 -11.82 -2.82 6.87
N ALA A 16 -11.64 -1.52 6.55
CA ALA A 16 -11.45 -1.07 5.18
C ALA A 16 -10.11 -1.54 4.58
N VAL A 17 -9.04 -1.60 5.38
CA VAL A 17 -7.74 -2.18 4.94
C VAL A 17 -7.91 -3.66 4.63
N GLU A 18 -8.52 -4.43 5.54
CA GLU A 18 -8.77 -5.86 5.33
C GLU A 18 -9.62 -6.10 4.07
N SER A 19 -10.72 -5.35 3.92
CA SER A 19 -11.57 -5.47 2.73
C SER A 19 -10.84 -5.08 1.45
N ALA A 20 -9.94 -4.08 1.50
CA ALA A 20 -9.16 -3.67 0.34
C ALA A 20 -8.11 -4.72 -0.02
N LEU A 21 -7.53 -5.43 0.94
CA LEU A 21 -6.64 -6.57 0.71
C LEU A 21 -7.37 -7.74 0.06
N ASP A 22 -8.53 -8.15 0.61
CA ASP A 22 -9.35 -9.24 0.06
C ASP A 22 -9.82 -8.97 -1.38
N SER A 23 -10.09 -7.71 -1.70
CA SER A 23 -10.51 -7.26 -3.04
C SER A 23 -9.36 -6.76 -3.91
N GLU A 24 -8.12 -6.79 -3.39
CA GLU A 24 -6.93 -6.32 -4.08
C GLU A 24 -7.03 -4.85 -4.55
N ASP A 25 -7.83 -4.02 -3.86
CA ASP A 25 -8.11 -2.62 -4.19
C ASP A 25 -6.98 -1.70 -3.72
N VAL A 26 -5.94 -1.63 -4.55
CA VAL A 26 -4.80 -0.73 -4.38
C VAL A 26 -5.23 0.74 -4.31
N THR A 27 -6.34 1.13 -4.95
CA THR A 27 -6.78 2.53 -4.95
C THR A 27 -7.27 2.92 -3.56
N LEU A 28 -8.05 2.06 -2.91
CA LEU A 28 -8.50 2.28 -1.54
C LEU A 28 -7.33 2.27 -0.56
N LEU A 29 -6.43 1.28 -0.66
CA LEU A 29 -5.23 1.22 0.18
C LEU A 29 -4.37 2.50 0.07
N ARG A 30 -4.13 3.00 -1.15
CA ARG A 30 -3.41 4.28 -1.38
C ARG A 30 -4.08 5.46 -0.70
N ARG A 31 -5.41 5.53 -0.72
CA ARG A 31 -6.16 6.61 -0.07
C ARG A 31 -6.08 6.52 1.46
N LEU A 32 -6.18 5.31 2.02
CA LEU A 32 -6.05 5.07 3.46
C LEU A 32 -4.62 5.39 3.95
N ALA A 33 -3.59 4.95 3.21
CA ALA A 33 -2.20 5.27 3.51
C ALA A 33 -1.93 6.79 3.44
N ALA A 34 -2.44 7.46 2.40
CA ALA A 34 -2.35 8.92 2.28
C ALA A 34 -3.10 9.67 3.41
N ALA A 35 -4.10 9.04 4.03
CA ALA A 35 -4.79 9.55 5.21
C ALA A 35 -4.05 9.24 6.53
N GLY A 36 -2.93 8.52 6.47
CA GLY A 36 -2.05 8.22 7.60
C GLY A 36 -2.26 6.83 8.22
N SER A 37 -2.96 5.92 7.55
CA SER A 37 -3.05 4.52 8.00
C SER A 37 -1.74 3.79 7.70
N SER A 38 -0.98 3.44 8.75
CA SER A 38 0.24 2.65 8.62
C SER A 38 -0.06 1.22 8.13
N ASP A 39 -1.13 0.58 8.62
CA ASP A 39 -1.51 -0.74 8.15
C ASP A 39 -1.82 -0.77 6.64
N ALA A 40 -2.41 0.32 6.11
CA ALA A 40 -2.65 0.45 4.67
C ALA A 40 -1.35 0.67 3.88
N GLU A 41 -0.37 1.34 4.49
CA GLU A 41 0.94 1.56 3.88
C GLU A 41 1.72 0.24 3.80
N ASP A 42 1.76 -0.52 4.89
CA ASP A 42 2.39 -1.85 4.95
C ASP A 42 1.73 -2.81 3.95
N ALA A 43 0.40 -2.83 3.89
CA ALA A 43 -0.36 -3.60 2.92
C ALA A 43 -0.02 -3.25 1.46
N LEU A 44 0.27 -1.98 1.14
CA LEU A 44 0.69 -1.58 -0.21
C LEU A 44 2.09 -2.09 -0.54
N VAL A 45 3.01 -2.07 0.43
CA VAL A 45 4.37 -2.59 0.23
C VAL A 45 4.31 -4.08 -0.07
N GLU A 46 3.64 -4.86 0.78
CA GLU A 46 3.52 -6.31 0.62
C GLU A 46 2.88 -6.67 -0.73
N LEU A 47 1.73 -6.05 -1.06
CA LEU A 47 1.04 -6.34 -2.32
C LEU A 47 1.85 -5.91 -3.55
N ALA A 48 2.60 -4.82 -3.46
CA ALA A 48 3.46 -4.37 -4.54
C ALA A 48 4.66 -5.32 -4.72
N ALA A 49 5.29 -5.77 -3.64
CA ALA A 49 6.37 -6.74 -3.66
C ALA A 49 5.92 -8.08 -4.28
N GLU A 50 4.79 -8.64 -3.81
CA GLU A 50 4.23 -9.89 -4.32
C GLU A 50 3.91 -9.83 -5.83
N ARG A 51 3.54 -8.65 -6.33
CA ARG A 51 3.22 -8.42 -7.75
C ARG A 51 4.42 -8.03 -8.59
N GLY A 52 5.57 -7.74 -7.99
CA GLY A 52 6.70 -7.12 -8.68
C GLY A 52 6.39 -5.71 -9.20
N ASP A 53 5.51 -4.97 -8.53
CA ASP A 53 5.15 -3.59 -8.90
C ASP A 53 6.24 -2.60 -8.41
N LEU A 54 7.34 -2.58 -9.16
CA LEU A 54 8.49 -1.71 -8.89
C LEU A 54 8.12 -0.22 -8.96
N GLU A 55 7.08 0.16 -9.72
CA GLU A 55 6.63 1.57 -9.78
C GLU A 55 5.99 1.99 -8.46
N GLU A 56 5.16 1.12 -7.87
CA GLU A 56 4.54 1.37 -6.58
C GLU A 56 5.56 1.39 -5.44
N LEU A 57 6.47 0.40 -5.41
CA LEU A 57 7.55 0.35 -4.41
C LEU A 57 8.45 1.60 -4.49
N ARG A 58 8.86 2.02 -5.70
CA ARG A 58 9.62 3.27 -5.89
C ARG A 58 8.87 4.48 -5.37
N ARG A 59 7.55 4.55 -5.56
CA ARG A 59 6.74 5.67 -5.09
C ARG A 59 6.67 5.70 -3.55
N LEU A 60 6.48 4.55 -2.91
CA LEU A 60 6.44 4.42 -1.45
C LEU A 60 7.81 4.74 -0.84
N ALA A 61 8.89 4.20 -1.42
CA ALA A 61 10.27 4.53 -1.04
C ALA A 61 10.58 6.02 -1.15
N ALA A 62 10.16 6.67 -2.25
CA ALA A 62 10.30 8.11 -2.44
C ALA A 62 9.47 8.94 -1.44
N ALA A 63 8.38 8.38 -0.90
CA ALA A 63 7.61 8.97 0.19
C ALA A 63 8.27 8.77 1.57
N GLY A 64 9.34 7.97 1.64
CA GLY A 64 10.11 7.72 2.86
C GLY A 64 9.81 6.38 3.55
N ASN A 65 9.03 5.50 2.92
CA ASN A 65 8.81 4.14 3.43
C ASN A 65 10.10 3.32 3.27
N ALA A 66 10.66 2.85 4.38
CA ALA A 66 11.92 2.12 4.39
C ALA A 66 11.74 0.69 3.86
N ASP A 67 10.68 0.00 4.29
CA ASP A 67 10.39 -1.38 3.87
C ASP A 67 10.19 -1.47 2.36
N ALA A 68 9.52 -0.48 1.75
CA ALA A 68 9.38 -0.37 0.29
C ALA A 68 10.71 -0.18 -0.44
N ALA A 69 11.65 0.54 0.17
CA ALA A 69 12.97 0.75 -0.41
C ALA A 69 13.81 -0.54 -0.36
N ASP A 70 13.67 -1.29 0.73
CA ASP A 70 14.34 -2.59 0.89
C ASP A 70 13.76 -3.61 -0.10
N GLU A 71 12.44 -3.78 -0.16
CA GLU A 71 11.76 -4.67 -1.13
C GLU A 71 12.08 -4.30 -2.59
N LEU A 72 12.13 -3.01 -2.91
CA LEU A 72 12.51 -2.55 -4.24
C LEU A 72 13.93 -3.00 -4.61
N ALA A 73 14.88 -2.85 -3.68
CA ALA A 73 16.27 -3.22 -3.92
C ALA A 73 16.41 -4.74 -4.10
N GLU A 74 15.72 -5.53 -3.27
CA GLU A 74 15.73 -7.00 -3.39
C GLU A 74 15.20 -7.45 -4.76
N LEU A 75 14.07 -6.90 -5.21
CA LEU A 75 13.49 -7.27 -6.51
C LEU A 75 14.33 -6.77 -7.70
N GLU A 76 14.91 -5.57 -7.62
CA GLU A 76 15.81 -5.05 -8.67
C GLU A 76 17.08 -5.92 -8.79
N ASP A 77 17.59 -6.48 -7.70
CA ASP A 77 18.73 -7.40 -7.68
C ASP A 77 18.36 -8.80 -8.23
N GLU A 78 17.11 -9.24 -8.09
CA GLU A 78 16.62 -10.53 -8.62
C GLU A 78 16.35 -10.53 -10.14
N GLU A 79 16.21 -9.36 -10.77
CA GLU A 79 16.00 -9.23 -12.23
C GLU A 79 17.31 -9.31 -13.06
N GLU A 80 18.48 -9.49 -12.46
CA GLU A 80 19.79 -9.71 -13.13
C GLU A 80 20.07 -11.17 -13.57
#